data_AF-A0A920QWE0-F1
#
_entry.id   AF-A0A920QWE0-F1
#
_cell.length_a   1.000
_cell.length_b   1.000
_cell.length_c   1.000
_cell.angle_alpha   90.00
_cell.angle_beta   90.00
_cell.angle_gamma   90.00
#
_symmetry.space_group_name_H-M   'P 1'
#
loop_
_entity.id
_entity.type
_entity.pdbx_description
1 polymer ?
#
loop_
_entity_poly.entity_id
_entity_poly.type
_entity_poly.pdbx_seq_one_letter_code
_entity_poly.pdbx_strand_id
1 'polypeptide(L)'
;MRHRTIRLPCSLPLLMWAAPVVLVVLSGCAPNRVEPASESVSGGTVINPPRSARGNPPFYDVLGQRYYVSESSEGYRQEGIASWYGQEFHGLPTSSGETYDMHAMTAAHTTYPYPRGLR
;
A
#
# COMPACT_ATOMS: atom_id res chain seq x y z
N MET A 1 -56.28 -52.70 -24.14
CA MET A 1 -55.00 -52.00 -23.91
C MET A 1 -55.29 -50.69 -23.19
N ARG A 2 -54.87 -50.55 -21.92
CA ARG A 2 -55.19 -49.37 -21.08
C ARG A 2 -54.13 -48.29 -21.29
N HIS A 3 -54.45 -47.23 -22.02
CA HIS A 3 -53.60 -46.04 -22.11
C HIS A 3 -53.70 -45.27 -20.78
N ARG A 4 -52.64 -45.31 -19.98
CA ARG A 4 -52.44 -44.41 -18.83
C ARG A 4 -51.89 -43.09 -19.37
N THR A 5 -52.71 -42.05 -19.39
CA THR A 5 -52.29 -40.67 -19.66
C THR A 5 -51.78 -40.03 -18.38
N ILE A 6 -50.49 -39.72 -18.34
CA ILE A 6 -49.83 -39.00 -17.24
C ILE A 6 -50.19 -37.52 -17.38
N ARG A 7 -50.92 -36.97 -16.41
CA ARG A 7 -51.20 -35.52 -16.32
C ARG A 7 -50.05 -34.86 -15.57
N LEU A 8 -49.24 -34.06 -16.26
CA LEU A 8 -48.24 -33.21 -15.63
C LEU A 8 -48.92 -31.97 -15.01
N PRO A 9 -48.65 -31.62 -13.74
CA PRO A 9 -49.24 -30.44 -13.11
C PRO A 9 -48.61 -29.14 -13.64
N CYS A 10 -49.48 -28.19 -13.94
CA CYS A 10 -49.22 -26.88 -14.56
C CYS A 10 -48.51 -25.85 -13.63
N SER A 11 -47.72 -26.29 -12.65
CA SER A 11 -47.14 -25.41 -11.61
C SER A 11 -45.62 -25.28 -11.66
N LEU A 12 -44.94 -25.99 -12.57
CA LEU A 12 -43.47 -25.98 -12.69
C LEU A 12 -42.80 -24.76 -13.36
N PRO A 13 -43.45 -23.85 -14.13
CA PRO A 13 -42.68 -22.84 -14.86
C PRO A 13 -42.23 -21.66 -14.01
N LEU A 14 -42.82 -21.42 -12.83
CA LEU A 14 -42.52 -20.23 -12.00
C LEU A 14 -41.29 -20.41 -11.09
N LEU A 15 -40.95 -21.65 -10.74
CA LEU A 15 -39.77 -21.94 -9.90
C LEU A 15 -38.44 -21.91 -10.68
N MET A 16 -38.48 -22.09 -12.01
CA MET A 16 -37.29 -22.20 -12.87
C MET A 16 -36.61 -20.86 -13.21
N TRP A 17 -37.22 -19.73 -12.87
CA TRP A 17 -36.64 -18.39 -13.11
C TRP A 17 -36.14 -17.70 -11.83
N ALA A 18 -36.47 -18.22 -10.64
CA ALA A 18 -36.05 -17.63 -9.37
C ALA A 18 -34.59 -17.98 -9.01
N ALA A 19 -34.12 -19.18 -9.38
CA ALA A 19 -32.79 -19.67 -9.05
C ALA A 19 -31.61 -18.86 -9.64
N PRO A 20 -31.61 -18.44 -10.93
CA PRO A 20 -30.48 -17.69 -11.49
C PRO A 20 -30.39 -16.26 -10.96
N VAL A 21 -31.51 -15.64 -10.58
CA VAL A 21 -31.54 -14.27 -10.03
C VAL A 21 -30.89 -14.21 -8.65
N VAL A 22 -31.14 -15.20 -7.79
CA VAL A 22 -30.52 -15.28 -6.45
C VAL A 22 -29.01 -15.47 -6.54
N LEU A 23 -28.52 -16.20 -7.56
CA LEU A 23 -27.09 -16.44 -7.77
C LEU A 23 -26.33 -15.18 -8.23
N VAL A 24 -26.99 -14.29 -8.98
CA VAL A 24 -26.42 -13.01 -9.41
C VAL A 24 -26.29 -12.04 -8.23
N VAL A 25 -27.27 -12.00 -7.33
CA VAL A 25 -27.29 -11.07 -6.18
C VAL A 25 -26.20 -11.41 -5.14
N LEU A 26 -25.80 -12.67 -5.02
CA LEU A 26 -24.80 -13.12 -4.03
C LEU A 26 -23.33 -12.95 -4.48
N SER A 27 -23.07 -12.43 -5.69
CA SER A 27 -21.72 -12.32 -6.25
C SER A 27 -20.97 -11.01 -5.91
N GLY A 28 -21.53 -10.16 -5.05
CA GLY A 28 -20.96 -8.86 -4.73
C GLY A 28 -20.08 -8.86 -3.46
N CYS A 29 -18.78 -9.15 -3.59
CA CYS A 29 -17.69 -8.48 -2.87
C CYS A 29 -16.34 -9.06 -3.33
N ALA A 30 -15.73 -8.43 -4.33
CA ALA A 30 -14.30 -8.60 -4.61
C ALA A 30 -13.56 -7.39 -4.02
N PRO A 31 -12.61 -7.56 -3.09
CA PRO A 31 -11.73 -6.47 -2.69
C PRO A 31 -10.85 -6.10 -3.89
N ASN A 32 -10.75 -4.81 -4.20
CA ASN A 32 -9.78 -4.31 -5.18
C ASN A 32 -8.37 -4.67 -4.69
N ARG A 33 -7.78 -5.71 -5.29
CA ARG A 33 -6.36 -6.01 -5.09
C ARG A 33 -5.58 -5.00 -5.91
N VAL A 34 -5.05 -3.97 -5.25
CA VAL A 34 -3.99 -3.15 -5.83
C VAL A 34 -2.79 -4.07 -5.95
N GLU A 35 -2.53 -4.61 -7.15
CA GLU A 35 -1.27 -5.28 -7.42
C GLU A 35 -0.16 -4.22 -7.30
N PRO A 36 0.80 -4.39 -6.38
CA PRO A 36 1.94 -3.49 -6.35
C PRO A 36 2.67 -3.68 -7.68
N ALA A 37 2.77 -2.61 -8.46
CA ALA A 37 3.63 -2.60 -9.64
C ALA A 37 5.06 -2.87 -9.16
N SER A 38 5.53 -4.11 -9.30
CA SER A 38 6.92 -4.48 -9.05
C SER A 38 7.75 -4.08 -10.26
N GLU A 39 7.86 -2.77 -10.48
CA GLU A 39 8.86 -2.23 -11.38
C GLU A 39 10.19 -2.32 -10.64
N SER A 40 10.99 -3.33 -11.01
CA SER A 40 12.35 -3.45 -10.52
C SER A 40 13.15 -2.27 -11.08
N VAL A 41 13.24 -1.19 -10.32
CA VAL A 41 14.17 -0.09 -10.59
C VAL A 41 15.58 -0.64 -10.41
N SER A 42 16.11 -1.20 -11.48
CA SER A 42 17.49 -1.66 -11.58
C SER A 42 18.39 -0.44 -11.73
N GLY A 43 18.95 0.06 -10.62
CA GLY A 43 20.12 0.93 -10.68
C GLY A 43 20.19 2.15 -9.77
N GLY A 44 19.55 2.13 -8.59
CA GLY A 44 19.88 3.12 -7.56
C GLY A 44 21.17 2.71 -6.84
N THR A 45 22.21 3.55 -6.87
CA THR A 45 23.40 3.31 -6.04
C THR A 45 23.01 3.68 -4.61
N VAL A 46 23.13 2.75 -3.66
CA VAL A 46 22.97 3.06 -2.23
C VAL A 46 24.21 3.87 -1.81
N ILE A 47 24.17 5.17 -2.03
CA ILE A 47 25.14 6.09 -1.46
C ILE A 47 24.65 6.36 -0.03
N ASN A 48 25.43 5.96 0.97
CA ASN A 48 25.21 6.39 2.36
C ASN A 48 26.03 7.68 2.58
N PRO A 49 25.45 8.87 2.34
CA PRO A 49 26.12 10.12 2.68
C PRO A 49 26.37 10.19 4.19
N PRO A 50 27.37 10.99 4.63
CA PRO A 50 27.57 11.22 6.05
C PRO A 50 26.30 11.77 6.70
N ARG A 51 26.06 11.36 7.94
CA ARG A 51 24.90 11.76 8.74
C ARG A 51 24.72 13.29 8.73
N SER A 52 23.52 13.75 8.44
CA SER A 52 23.18 15.17 8.35
C SER A 52 23.27 15.80 9.73
N ALA A 53 23.80 17.02 9.79
CA ALA A 53 23.92 17.77 11.05
C ALA A 53 22.54 18.11 11.67
N ARG A 54 21.49 18.15 10.84
CA ARG A 54 20.10 18.42 11.24
C ARG A 54 19.22 17.20 11.00
N GLY A 55 18.11 17.11 11.74
CA GLY A 55 17.09 16.07 11.55
C GLY A 55 17.33 14.76 12.30
N ASN A 56 18.38 14.70 13.13
CA ASN A 56 18.79 13.49 13.84
C ASN A 56 18.87 13.68 15.37
N PRO A 57 17.83 14.25 16.03
CA PRO A 57 17.82 14.32 17.49
C PRO A 57 17.81 12.91 18.10
N PRO A 58 18.31 12.71 19.33
CA PRO A 58 18.31 11.38 19.97
C PRO A 58 16.90 10.81 20.14
N PHE A 59 15.89 11.67 20.27
CA PHE A 59 14.48 11.32 20.33
C PHE A 59 13.59 12.47 19.85
N TYR A 60 12.34 12.16 19.49
CA TYR A 60 11.30 13.15 19.19
C TYR A 60 9.91 12.60 19.55
N ASP A 61 8.96 13.49 19.83
CA ASP A 61 7.61 13.14 20.24
C ASP A 61 6.60 13.47 19.11
N VAL A 62 5.79 12.49 18.69
CA VAL A 62 4.72 12.65 17.68
C VAL A 62 3.41 12.17 18.28
N LEU A 63 2.39 13.03 18.35
CA LEU A 63 1.07 12.69 18.89
C LEU A 63 1.14 12.06 20.31
N GLY A 64 2.10 12.48 21.13
CA GLY A 64 2.31 11.95 22.48
C GLY A 64 3.06 10.60 22.54
N GLN A 65 3.54 10.09 21.41
CA GLN A 65 4.41 8.92 21.33
C GLN A 65 5.86 9.34 21.13
N ARG A 66 6.77 8.81 21.96
CA ARG A 66 8.21 9.07 21.87
C ARG A 66 8.90 8.08 20.97
N TYR A 67 9.64 8.58 19.99
CA TYR A 67 10.48 7.80 19.09
C TYR A 67 11.96 8.07 19.38
N TYR A 68 12.79 7.03 19.30
CA TYR A 68 14.24 7.12 19.50
C TYR A 68 14.96 6.91 18.18
N VAL A 69 15.95 7.74 17.87
CA VAL A 69 16.71 7.62 16.63
C VAL A 69 17.89 6.67 16.84
N SER A 70 17.93 5.56 16.10
CA SER A 70 19.02 4.58 16.16
C SER A 70 20.33 5.16 15.64
N GLU A 71 21.48 4.66 16.08
CA GLU A 71 22.78 5.14 15.59
C GLU A 71 23.19 4.53 14.23
N SER A 72 22.73 3.31 13.92
CA SER A 72 23.07 2.54 12.72
C SER A 72 21.89 1.70 12.18
N SER A 73 21.85 1.54 10.85
CA SER A 73 20.81 0.81 10.10
C SER A 73 21.34 -0.47 9.48
N GLU A 74 22.59 -0.81 9.77
CA GLU A 74 23.20 -2.01 9.23
C GLU A 74 22.33 -3.22 9.56
N GLY A 75 21.93 -3.97 8.52
CA GLY A 75 21.06 -5.15 8.67
C GLY A 75 19.58 -4.87 8.92
N TYR A 76 19.12 -3.60 8.92
CA TYR A 76 17.71 -3.29 9.13
C TYR A 76 16.87 -3.57 7.87
N ARG A 77 15.86 -4.45 8.02
CA ARG A 77 14.84 -4.72 7.00
C ARG A 77 13.45 -4.60 7.63
N GLN A 78 12.57 -3.86 6.98
CA GLN A 78 11.17 -3.72 7.38
C GLN A 78 10.28 -3.80 6.14
N GLU A 79 9.10 -4.41 6.31
CA GLU A 79 8.05 -4.46 5.29
C GLU A 79 6.83 -3.72 5.82
N GLY A 80 6.20 -2.91 4.99
CA GLY A 80 5.09 -2.05 5.39
C GLY A 80 4.50 -1.25 4.24
N ILE A 81 3.49 -0.44 4.54
CA ILE A 81 2.84 0.43 3.57
C ILE A 81 3.69 1.69 3.40
N ALA A 82 4.11 1.97 2.17
CA ALA A 82 4.73 3.23 1.81
C ALA A 82 3.67 4.25 1.40
N SER A 83 3.90 5.52 1.75
CA SER A 83 3.14 6.66 1.26
C SER A 83 4.11 7.67 0.64
N TRP A 84 3.60 8.54 -0.23
CA TRP A 84 4.39 9.53 -0.96
C TRP A 84 3.92 10.95 -0.63
N TYR A 85 4.82 11.92 -0.72
CA TYR A 85 4.51 13.34 -0.52
C TYR A 85 4.08 13.99 -1.83
N GLY A 86 3.03 14.81 -1.76
CA GLY A 86 2.49 15.54 -2.92
C GLY A 86 3.37 16.67 -3.42
N GLN A 87 2.97 17.26 -4.55
CA GLN A 87 3.67 18.40 -5.19
C GLN A 87 3.80 19.62 -4.30
N GLU A 88 2.88 19.79 -3.34
CA GLU A 88 2.85 20.92 -2.42
C GLU A 88 4.13 21.06 -1.59
N PHE A 89 4.87 19.96 -1.40
CA PHE A 89 6.12 19.95 -0.65
C PHE A 89 7.35 20.15 -1.54
N HIS A 90 7.19 20.09 -2.87
CA HIS A 90 8.30 20.20 -3.80
C HIS A 90 9.01 21.55 -3.66
N GLY A 91 10.33 21.53 -3.51
CA GLY A 91 11.13 22.73 -3.29
C GLY A 91 11.19 23.19 -1.82
N LEU A 92 10.50 22.54 -0.89
CA LEU A 92 10.59 22.87 0.55
C LEU A 92 11.73 22.11 1.24
N PRO A 93 12.31 22.67 2.32
CA PRO A 93 13.35 21.99 3.09
C PRO A 93 12.77 20.81 3.87
N THR A 94 13.46 19.67 3.80
CA THR A 94 13.16 18.46 4.59
C THR A 94 13.80 18.53 5.98
N SER A 95 13.50 17.56 6.84
CA SER A 95 14.09 17.45 8.19
C SER A 95 15.63 17.34 8.19
N SER A 96 16.23 16.77 7.13
CA SER A 96 17.69 16.73 6.95
C SER A 96 18.28 18.09 6.55
N GLY A 97 17.43 19.01 6.06
CA GLY A 97 17.81 20.30 5.51
C GLY A 97 18.00 20.30 3.98
N GLU A 98 17.93 19.13 3.32
CA GLU A 98 17.94 19.05 1.86
C GLU A 98 16.58 19.48 1.29
N THR A 99 16.58 20.13 0.12
CA THR A 99 15.35 20.49 -0.59
C THR A 99 14.67 19.25 -1.16
N TYR A 100 13.36 19.10 -0.91
CA TYR A 100 12.60 17.98 -1.45
C TYR A 100 12.39 18.11 -2.95
N ASP A 101 12.80 17.09 -3.70
CA ASP A 101 12.52 16.93 -5.13
C ASP A 101 11.62 15.69 -5.33
N MET A 102 10.48 15.87 -6.00
CA MET A 102 9.52 14.79 -6.24
C MET A 102 9.99 13.81 -7.32
N HIS A 103 10.93 14.23 -8.17
CA HIS A 103 11.49 13.42 -9.24
C HIS A 103 12.77 12.69 -8.80
N ALA A 104 13.34 13.05 -7.65
CA ALA A 104 14.48 12.36 -7.07
C ALA A 104 14.02 11.10 -6.32
N MET A 105 14.81 10.03 -6.39
CA MET A 105 14.53 8.75 -5.72
C MET A 105 14.81 8.81 -4.21
N THR A 106 14.08 9.66 -3.48
CA THR A 106 14.30 9.86 -2.04
C THR A 106 13.26 9.13 -1.19
N ALA A 107 13.66 8.68 0.01
CA ALA A 107 12.78 8.02 0.96
C ALA A 107 12.98 8.61 2.37
N ALA A 108 11.91 8.74 3.13
CA ALA A 108 11.94 9.23 4.52
C ALA A 108 11.60 8.11 5.50
N HIS A 109 12.26 8.08 6.66
CA HIS A 109 12.02 7.09 7.71
C HIS A 109 12.07 7.71 9.11
N THR A 110 11.16 7.32 9.98
CA THR A 110 10.98 7.92 11.30
C THR A 110 12.16 7.66 12.25
N THR A 111 12.69 6.45 12.30
CA THR A 111 13.56 6.02 13.42
C THR A 111 15.05 6.06 13.11
N TYR A 112 15.47 6.55 11.93
CA TYR A 112 16.84 6.38 11.45
C TYR A 112 17.56 7.69 11.09
N PRO A 113 18.88 7.80 11.30
CA PRO A 113 19.65 8.98 10.94
C PRO A 113 19.66 9.26 9.44
N TYR A 114 19.30 10.48 9.10
CA TYR A 114 19.38 11.06 7.77
C TYR A 114 20.82 11.48 7.43
N PRO A 115 21.20 11.54 6.13
CA PRO A 115 20.39 11.21 4.96
C PRO A 115 20.49 9.71 4.61
N ARG A 116 19.38 9.13 4.20
CA ARG A 116 19.31 7.81 3.57
C ARG A 116 18.49 7.97 2.30
N GLY A 117 19.15 7.96 1.16
CA GLY A 117 18.51 8.09 -0.13
C GLY A 117 18.99 6.99 -1.07
N LEU A 118 18.17 6.66 -2.04
CA LEU A 118 18.64 6.02 -3.26
C LEU A 118 19.03 7.19 -4.16
N ARG A 119 20.30 7.30 -4.56
CA ARG A 119 20.71 8.30 -5.57
C ARG A 119 21.00 7.62 -6.89
#